data_AF-A0A9E1KTH1-F1
#
_entry.id   AF-A0A9E1KTH1-F1
#
_cell.length_a   1.000
_cell.length_b   1.000
_cell.length_c   1.000
_cell.angle_alpha   90.00
_cell.angle_beta   90.00
_cell.angle_gamma   90.00
#
_symmetry.space_group_name_H-M   'P 1'
#
loop_
_entity.id
_entity.type
_entity.pdbx_description
1 polymer ?
#
loop_
_entity_poly.entity_id
_entity_poly.type
_entity_poly.pdbx_seq_one_letter_code
_entity_poly.pdbx_strand_id
1 'polypeptide(L)'
;MFVSAAGKLIEPKRIYFLEKSGVEIIIADTIVPDIEWALRALYRQGICSALLEGGATLTASFLKSKQVDQVYLFLPGKIIENLQAPSWTGDLQISKLTEIPTIQFENIEKVGDNILVIGSFKSYS
;
A
#
# COMPACT_ATOMS: atom_id res chain seq x y z
N MET A 1 15.55 -7.10 -8.39
CA MET A 1 15.30 -8.08 -7.32
C MET A 1 13.83 -7.99 -6.98
N PHE A 2 13.10 -9.10 -6.99
CA PHE A 2 11.69 -9.15 -6.58
C PHE A 2 11.60 -9.84 -5.24
N VAL A 3 10.92 -9.22 -4.29
CA VAL A 3 10.73 -9.74 -2.93
C VAL A 3 9.25 -9.98 -2.70
N SER A 4 8.90 -11.12 -2.12
CA SER A 4 7.55 -11.45 -1.67
C SER A 4 7.55 -11.68 -0.17
N ALA A 5 6.70 -10.95 0.55
CA ALA A 5 6.43 -11.21 1.96
C ALA A 5 5.20 -12.12 2.09
N ALA A 6 5.31 -13.19 2.88
CA ALA A 6 4.23 -14.15 3.11
C ALA A 6 4.13 -14.57 4.57
N GLY A 7 2.95 -15.01 5.00
CA GLY A 7 2.78 -15.62 6.33
C GLY A 7 3.15 -17.09 6.38
N LYS A 8 3.24 -17.65 7.59
CA LYS A 8 3.72 -19.02 7.88
C LYS A 8 2.96 -20.17 7.22
N LEU A 9 1.77 -19.91 6.68
CA LEU A 9 0.93 -20.93 6.03
C LEU A 9 1.10 -20.98 4.51
N ILE A 10 2.10 -20.29 3.95
CA ILE A 10 2.40 -20.38 2.52
C ILE A 10 2.76 -21.83 2.15
N GLU A 11 2.15 -22.34 1.08
CA GLU A 11 2.37 -23.70 0.63
C GLU A 11 3.81 -23.90 0.11
N PRO A 12 4.51 -24.99 0.48
CA PRO A 12 5.87 -25.26 0.01
C PRO A 12 6.03 -25.28 -1.51
N LYS A 13 4.99 -25.73 -2.24
CA LYS A 13 4.98 -25.71 -3.71
C LYS A 13 5.01 -24.29 -4.28
N ARG A 14 4.33 -23.35 -3.64
CA ARG A 14 4.33 -21.93 -4.03
C ARG A 14 5.69 -21.30 -3.77
N ILE A 15 6.32 -21.61 -2.63
CA ILE A 15 7.68 -21.17 -2.32
C ILE A 15 8.63 -21.60 -3.45
N TYR A 16 8.65 -22.90 -3.76
CA TYR A 16 9.51 -23.45 -4.79
C TYR A 16 9.33 -22.76 -6.16
N PHE A 17 8.09 -22.52 -6.59
CA PHE A 17 7.82 -21.89 -7.88
C PHE A 17 8.31 -20.44 -7.95
N LEU A 18 8.09 -19.68 -6.87
CA LEU A 18 8.51 -18.28 -6.77
C LEU A 18 10.03 -18.15 -6.73
N GLU A 19 10.70 -18.97 -5.92
CA GLU A 19 12.18 -18.99 -5.85
C GLU A 19 12.80 -19.38 -7.20
N LYS A 20 12.22 -20.36 -7.91
CA LYS A 20 12.65 -20.73 -9.27
C LYS A 20 12.47 -19.61 -10.28
N SER A 21 11.56 -18.68 -10.01
CA SER A 21 11.35 -17.48 -10.84
C SER A 21 12.25 -16.30 -10.43
N GLY A 22 13.17 -16.50 -9.49
CA GLY A 22 14.08 -15.47 -9.00
C GLY A 22 13.45 -14.51 -7.97
N VAL A 23 12.31 -14.90 -7.37
CA VAL A 23 11.67 -14.15 -6.29
C VAL A 23 12.25 -14.59 -4.96
N GLU A 24 12.75 -13.63 -4.18
CA GLU A 24 13.12 -13.86 -2.79
C GLU A 24 11.87 -13.88 -1.91
N ILE A 25 11.76 -14.85 -1.01
CA ILE A 25 10.60 -15.00 -0.15
C ILE A 25 10.99 -14.74 1.31
N ILE A 26 10.30 -13.80 1.94
CA ILE A 26 10.43 -13.52 3.37
C ILE A 26 9.18 -14.04 4.07
N ILE A 27 9.36 -14.97 5.01
CA ILE A 27 8.26 -15.63 5.70
C ILE A 27 8.12 -15.05 7.11
N ALA A 28 6.92 -14.59 7.45
CA ALA A 28 6.54 -14.16 8.80
C ALA A 28 6.05 -15.33 9.65
N ASP A 29 6.22 -15.24 10.97
CA ASP A 29 5.68 -16.22 11.93
C ASP A 29 4.15 -16.13 12.10
N THR A 30 3.53 -15.08 11.54
CA THR A 30 2.08 -14.85 11.54
C THR A 30 1.43 -15.40 10.28
N ILE A 31 0.11 -15.63 10.32
CA ILE A 31 -0.64 -16.09 9.13
C ILE A 31 -0.72 -14.98 8.08
N VAL A 32 -0.89 -13.75 8.54
CA VAL A 32 -0.84 -12.53 7.72
C VAL A 32 0.13 -11.58 8.41
N PRO A 33 1.24 -11.19 7.76
CA PRO A 33 2.15 -10.19 8.32
C PRO A 33 1.45 -8.84 8.43
N ASP A 34 1.67 -8.14 9.54
CA ASP A 34 1.28 -6.74 9.64
C ASP A 34 2.22 -5.85 8.81
N ILE A 35 1.78 -4.61 8.57
CA ILE A 35 2.49 -3.66 7.72
C ILE A 35 3.85 -3.29 8.31
N GLU A 36 3.95 -3.14 9.63
CA GLU A 36 5.19 -2.75 10.29
C GLU A 36 6.26 -3.85 10.16
N TRP A 37 5.86 -5.11 10.34
CA TRP A 37 6.72 -6.26 10.10
C TRP A 37 7.23 -6.28 8.65
N ALA A 38 6.34 -6.08 7.67
CA ALA A 38 6.70 -6.11 6.26
C ALA A 38 7.70 -4.99 5.92
N LEU A 39 7.48 -3.77 6.41
CA LEU A 39 8.40 -2.65 6.22
C LEU A 39 9.75 -2.88 6.88
N ARG A 40 9.77 -3.42 8.11
CA ARG A 40 11.03 -3.79 8.79
C ARG A 40 11.80 -4.88 8.02
N ALA A 41 11.10 -5.84 7.43
CA ALA A 41 11.71 -6.88 6.61
C ALA A 41 12.34 -6.29 5.34
N LEU A 42 11.64 -5.40 4.64
CA LEU A 42 12.18 -4.69 3.48
C LEU A 42 13.40 -3.82 3.85
N TYR A 43 13.32 -3.09 4.96
CA TYR A 43 14.42 -2.26 5.45
C TYR A 43 15.69 -3.08 5.72
N ARG A 44 15.56 -4.29 6.29
CA ARG A 44 16.69 -5.20 6.51
C ARG A 44 17.36 -5.67 5.21
N GLN A 45 16.64 -5.65 4.10
CA GLN A 45 17.18 -5.90 2.76
C GLN A 45 17.75 -4.64 2.10
N GLY A 46 17.86 -3.52 2.83
CA GLY A 46 18.34 -2.25 2.32
C GLY A 46 17.33 -1.47 1.49
N ILE A 47 16.05 -1.87 1.51
CA ILE A 47 14.97 -1.18 0.80
C ILE A 47 14.43 -0.07 1.71
N CYS A 48 14.74 1.18 1.38
CA CYS A 48 14.37 2.35 2.16
C CYS A 48 13.14 3.10 1.62
N SER A 49 12.64 2.72 0.44
CA SER A 49 11.46 3.32 -0.19
C SER A 49 10.69 2.25 -0.95
N ALA A 50 9.37 2.28 -0.85
CA ALA A 50 8.48 1.38 -1.57
C ALA A 50 7.34 2.18 -2.23
N LEU A 51 6.97 1.79 -3.45
CA LEU A 51 5.78 2.29 -4.12
C LEU A 51 4.62 1.33 -3.85
N LEU A 52 3.55 1.86 -3.28
CA LEU A 52 2.33 1.11 -3.02
C LEU A 52 1.33 1.29 -4.17
N GLU A 53 1.17 0.26 -5.00
CA GLU A 53 0.24 0.26 -6.15
C GLU A 53 -1.00 -0.63 -5.96
N GLY A 54 -1.06 -1.38 -4.85
CA GLY A 54 -2.09 -2.39 -4.62
C GLY A 54 -3.50 -1.84 -4.42
N GLY A 55 -4.48 -2.75 -4.40
CA GLY A 55 -5.90 -2.41 -4.32
C GLY A 55 -6.32 -1.81 -2.98
N ALA A 56 -7.57 -1.35 -2.94
CA ALA A 56 -8.20 -0.63 -1.83
C ALA A 56 -7.93 -1.22 -0.43
N THR A 57 -7.91 -2.56 -0.28
CA THR A 57 -7.62 -3.23 1.00
C THR A 57 -6.20 -2.97 1.49
N LEU A 58 -5.20 -3.03 0.59
CA LEU A 58 -3.80 -2.80 0.97
C LEU A 58 -3.59 -1.33 1.33
N THR A 59 -4.13 -0.42 0.52
CA THR A 59 -4.13 1.01 0.80
C THR A 59 -4.76 1.31 2.16
N ALA A 60 -5.91 0.71 2.47
CA ALA A 60 -6.56 0.84 3.77
C ALA A 60 -5.66 0.39 4.92
N SER A 61 -5.00 -0.78 4.80
CA SER A 61 -4.09 -1.30 5.82
C SER A 61 -2.92 -0.35 6.08
N PHE A 62 -2.32 0.21 5.03
CA PHE A 62 -1.22 1.17 5.15
C PHE A 62 -1.67 2.48 5.82
N LEU A 63 -2.79 3.05 5.36
CA LEU A 63 -3.35 4.27 5.95
C LEU A 63 -3.74 4.09 7.43
N LYS A 64 -4.37 2.96 7.79
CA LYS A 64 -4.69 2.60 9.18
C LYS A 64 -3.44 2.46 10.04
N SER A 65 -2.39 1.86 9.49
CA SER A 65 -1.12 1.66 10.19
C SER A 65 -0.28 2.93 10.31
N LYS A 66 -0.69 4.03 9.65
CA LYS A 66 0.03 5.31 9.66
C LYS A 66 1.43 5.24 9.05
N GLN A 67 1.63 4.32 8.10
CA GLN A 67 2.92 4.04 7.45
C GLN A 67 2.95 4.54 5.99
N VAL A 68 2.38 5.71 5.72
CA VAL A 68 2.37 6.32 4.38
C VAL A 68 2.87 7.75 4.47
N ASP A 69 3.93 8.05 3.74
CA ASP A 69 4.53 9.38 3.70
C ASP A 69 3.90 10.26 2.62
N GLN A 70 3.69 9.70 1.41
CA GLN A 70 3.21 10.43 0.24
C GLN A 70 2.10 9.67 -0.49
N VAL A 71 1.25 10.42 -1.20
CA VAL A 71 0.21 9.89 -2.08
C VAL A 71 0.31 10.53 -3.47
N TYR A 72 0.12 9.70 -4.49
CA TYR A 72 0.03 10.09 -5.89
C TYR A 72 -1.32 9.56 -6.41
N LEU A 73 -2.30 10.46 -6.57
CA LEU A 73 -3.64 10.09 -7.03
C LEU A 73 -3.83 10.45 -8.50
N PHE A 74 -4.01 9.44 -9.35
CA PHE A 74 -4.39 9.62 -10.75
C PHE A 74 -5.90 9.64 -10.88
N LEU A 75 -6.44 10.82 -11.20
CA LEU A 75 -7.86 11.04 -11.45
C LEU A 75 -8.12 11.08 -12.96
N PRO A 76 -8.77 10.07 -13.54
CA PRO A 76 -9.09 10.08 -14.95
C PRO A 76 -10.26 11.01 -15.25
N GLY A 77 -10.31 11.55 -16.47
CA GLY A 77 -11.50 12.23 -17.02
C GLY A 77 -12.68 11.28 -17.32
N LYS A 78 -12.79 10.16 -16.60
CA LYS A 78 -13.81 9.11 -16.78
C LYS A 78 -14.64 8.99 -15.52
N ILE A 79 -15.95 8.89 -15.68
CA ILE A 79 -16.91 8.77 -14.58
C ILE A 79 -17.53 7.39 -14.65
N ILE A 80 -17.49 6.66 -13.54
CA ILE A 80 -18.14 5.36 -13.37
C ILE A 80 -19.00 5.47 -12.11
N GLU A 81 -20.31 5.28 -12.26
CA GLU A 81 -21.25 5.19 -11.14
C GLU A 81 -21.44 3.71 -10.80
N ASN A 82 -21.18 3.35 -9.54
CA ASN A 82 -21.48 2.05 -8.96
C ASN A 82 -21.25 2.13 -7.44
N LEU A 83 -22.32 1.98 -6.66
CA LEU A 83 -22.26 1.99 -5.18
C LEU A 83 -21.36 0.91 -4.57
N GLN A 84 -21.12 -0.18 -5.29
CA GLN A 84 -20.26 -1.29 -4.86
C GLN A 84 -18.84 -1.21 -5.44
N ALA A 85 -18.51 -0.16 -6.20
CA ALA A 85 -17.15 0.03 -6.68
C ALA A 85 -16.22 0.34 -5.49
N PRO A 86 -15.03 -0.27 -5.45
CA PRO A 86 -14.06 0.03 -4.40
C PRO A 86 -13.62 1.50 -4.49
N SER A 87 -13.61 2.19 -3.35
CA SER A 87 -12.91 3.47 -3.24
C SER A 87 -11.40 3.23 -3.32
N TRP A 88 -10.63 4.28 -3.65
CA TRP A 88 -9.16 4.16 -3.68
C TRP A 88 -8.56 3.90 -2.29
N THR A 89 -9.21 4.35 -1.22
CA THR A 89 -8.77 4.16 0.17
C THR A 89 -9.16 2.81 0.76
N GLY A 90 -10.20 2.15 0.22
CA GLY A 90 -10.90 1.07 0.91
C GLY A 90 -11.59 1.52 2.20
N ASP A 91 -11.96 0.53 3.03
CA ASP A 91 -12.60 0.76 4.33
C ASP A 91 -11.55 1.07 5.42
N LEU A 92 -11.51 2.33 5.83
CA LEU A 92 -10.63 2.83 6.89
C LEU A 92 -11.15 2.56 8.31
N GLN A 93 -12.39 2.09 8.48
CA GLN A 93 -13.00 1.80 9.80
C GLN A 93 -12.84 2.95 10.81
N ILE A 94 -12.93 4.19 10.32
CA ILE A 94 -12.75 5.39 11.14
C ILE A 94 -13.93 5.52 12.10
N SER A 95 -13.62 5.57 13.39
CA SER A 95 -14.61 5.75 14.45
C SER A 95 -14.57 7.16 15.06
N LYS A 96 -13.43 7.85 14.93
CA LYS A 96 -13.19 9.19 15.49
C LYS A 96 -12.59 10.13 14.45
N LEU A 97 -12.95 11.42 14.51
CA LEU A 97 -12.38 12.44 13.62
C LEU A 97 -10.85 12.55 13.73
N THR A 98 -10.28 12.23 14.90
CA THR A 98 -8.83 12.23 15.13
C THR A 98 -8.10 11.07 14.42
N GLU A 99 -8.83 10.09 13.88
CA GLU A 99 -8.28 8.97 13.11
C GLU A 99 -8.25 9.26 11.60
N ILE A 100 -8.85 10.38 11.16
CA ILE A 100 -8.94 10.72 9.73
C ILE A 100 -7.54 11.10 9.21
N PRO A 101 -7.01 10.37 8.21
CA PRO A 101 -5.75 10.75 7.57
C PRO A 101 -5.95 12.06 6.80
N THR A 102 -5.01 12.99 6.96
CA THR A 102 -5.06 14.30 6.30
C THR A 102 -3.92 14.41 5.30
N ILE A 103 -4.26 14.72 4.06
CA ILE A 103 -3.29 14.98 2.98
C ILE A 103 -3.02 16.48 2.92
N GLN A 104 -1.74 16.85 2.89
CA GLN A 104 -1.27 18.17 2.53
C GLN A 104 -0.97 18.15 1.03
N PHE A 105 -1.79 18.84 0.24
CA PHE A 105 -1.59 18.88 -1.21
C PHE A 105 -0.37 19.72 -1.57
N GLU A 106 0.51 19.12 -2.37
CA GLU A 106 1.79 19.71 -2.76
C GLU A 106 1.76 20.17 -4.21
N ASN A 107 1.18 19.37 -5.11
CA ASN A 107 1.09 19.68 -6.53
C ASN A 107 -0.16 19.07 -7.18
N ILE A 108 -0.65 19.71 -8.24
CA ILE A 108 -1.70 19.19 -9.11
C ILE A 108 -1.29 19.47 -10.56
N GLU A 109 -1.19 18.43 -11.37
CA GLU A 109 -0.78 18.54 -12.77
C GLU A 109 -1.66 17.73 -13.72
N LYS A 110 -1.73 18.17 -14.98
CA LYS A 110 -2.42 17.43 -16.04
C LYS A 110 -1.44 16.46 -16.71
N VAL A 111 -1.78 15.17 -16.73
CA VAL A 111 -0.99 14.11 -17.35
C VAL A 111 -1.86 13.38 -18.39
N GLY A 112 -1.67 13.74 -19.67
CA GLY A 112 -2.54 13.29 -20.74
C GLY A 112 -3.99 13.74 -20.51
N ASP A 113 -4.90 12.76 -20.44
CA ASP A 113 -6.34 12.98 -20.16
C ASP A 113 -6.71 12.86 -18.67
N ASN A 114 -5.70 12.84 -17.78
CA ASN A 114 -5.86 12.66 -16.34
C ASN A 114 -5.31 13.86 -15.58
N ILE A 115 -5.69 13.96 -14.31
CA ILE A 115 -5.07 14.84 -13.32
C ILE A 115 -4.28 13.98 -12.34
N LEU A 116 -3.03 14.34 -12.09
CA LEU A 116 -2.24 13.80 -11.00
C LEU A 116 -2.29 14.79 -9.83
N VAL A 117 -2.71 14.29 -8.67
CA VAL A 117 -2.65 15.00 -7.39
C VAL A 117 -1.55 14.40 -6.54
N ILE A 118 -0.62 15.23 -6.08
CA ILE A 118 0.51 14.83 -5.22
C ILE A 118 0.32 15.48 -3.86
N GLY A 119 0.53 14.71 -2.80
CA GLY A 119 0.53 15.25 -1.44
C GLY A 119 1.26 14.35 -0.45
N SER A 120 1.55 14.90 0.72
CA SER A 120 2.12 14.19 1.85
C SER A 120 1.11 14.04 2.99
N PHE A 121 1.31 13.02 3.82
CA PHE A 121 0.60 12.89 5.08
C PHE A 121 1.39 13.60 6.18
N LYS A 122 0.71 14.27 7.11
CA LYS A 122 1.38 14.83 8.29
C LYS A 122 2.10 13.72 9.05
N SER A 123 3.38 13.92 9.35
CA SER A 123 4.10 13.04 10.27
C SER A 123 3.37 12.98 11.61
N TYR A 124 3.15 11.76 12.07
CA TYR A 124 2.66 11.50 13.43
C TYR A 124 3.85 11.70 14.37
N SER A 125 3.99 12.91 14.92
CA SER A 125 4.89 13.21 16.04
C SER A 125 4.33 12.72 17.36
#